data_AF-A0A3D5TDY2-F1
#
_entry.id   AF-A0A3D5TDY2-F1
#
_cell.length_a   1.000
_cell.length_b   1.000
_cell.length_c   1.000
_cell.angle_alpha   90.00
_cell.angle_beta   90.00
_cell.angle_gamma   90.00
#
_symmetry.space_group_name_H-M   'P 1'
#
loop_
_entity.id
_entity.type
_entity.pdbx_description
1 polymer ?
#
loop_
_entity_poly.entity_id
_entity_poly.type
_entity_poly.pdbx_seq_one_letter_code
_entity_poly.pdbx_strand_id
1 'polypeptide(L)'
;MPLVYYVSDLEKNGTLDTERLLRLLGLSGKLSGFYYTVYMLEQVREKPECILLITKRLYRQTAQHFHTSSGCVPAEISPKNSLLKR
;
A
#
# COMPACT_ATOMS: atom_id res chain seq x y z
N MET A 1 -8.31 14.87 -19.74
CA MET A 1 -7.04 15.45 -19.25
C MET A 1 -6.18 14.28 -18.76
N PRO A 2 -5.17 13.81 -19.52
CA PRO A 2 -4.27 12.79 -19.02
C PRO A 2 -3.36 13.41 -17.95
N LEU A 3 -3.18 12.70 -16.83
CA LEU A 3 -2.23 13.08 -15.78
C LEU A 3 -0.83 12.69 -16.25
N VAL A 4 -0.14 13.59 -16.95
CA VAL A 4 1.27 13.42 -17.31
C VAL A 4 2.10 13.92 -16.13
N TYR A 5 2.51 13.00 -15.25
CA TYR A 5 3.38 13.33 -14.13
C TYR A 5 4.84 13.33 -14.60
N TYR A 6 5.50 14.48 -14.55
CA TYR A 6 6.92 14.59 -14.86
C TYR A 6 7.73 14.02 -13.69
N VAL A 7 8.15 12.77 -13.81
CA VAL A 7 9.14 12.16 -12.91
C VAL A 7 10.51 12.59 -13.39
N SER A 8 11.25 13.34 -12.56
CA SER A 8 12.61 13.76 -12.88
C SER A 8 13.52 12.53 -13.06
N ASP A 9 14.34 12.49 -14.12
CA ASP A 9 15.30 11.40 -14.37
C ASP A 9 16.30 11.16 -13.22
N LEU A 10 16.43 12.11 -12.27
CA LEU A 10 17.22 11.97 -11.06
C LEU A 10 16.59 11.01 -10.02
N GLU A 11 15.26 10.89 -9.99
CA GLU A 11 14.53 9.93 -9.13
C GLU A 11 14.41 8.54 -9.77
N LYS A 12 14.70 8.41 -11.06
CA LYS A 12 14.64 7.15 -11.82
C LYS A 12 15.67 6.10 -11.34
N ASN A 13 16.75 6.56 -10.70
CA ASN A 13 17.83 5.70 -10.20
C ASN A 13 17.80 5.52 -8.67
N GLY A 14 16.89 6.18 -7.96
CA GLY A 14 16.59 5.88 -6.57
C GLY A 14 15.50 4.82 -6.50
N THR A 15 15.59 3.85 -5.60
CA THR A 15 14.46 2.96 -5.32
C THR A 15 13.26 3.81 -4.94
N LEU A 16 12.25 3.88 -5.81
CA LEU A 16 10.99 4.59 -5.54
C LEU A 16 10.43 4.04 -4.23
N ASP A 17 10.35 4.91 -3.23
CA ASP A 17 9.75 4.58 -1.95
C ASP A 17 8.28 4.20 -2.19
N THR A 18 7.85 3.09 -1.59
CA THR A 18 6.52 2.50 -1.82
C THR A 18 5.42 3.52 -1.55
N GLU A 19 5.62 4.40 -0.56
CA GLU A 19 4.71 5.49 -0.26
C GLU A 19 4.53 6.45 -1.45
N ARG A 20 5.63 6.87 -2.09
CA ARG A 20 5.59 7.80 -3.23
C ARG A 20 4.89 7.16 -4.42
N LEU A 21 5.18 5.88 -4.70
CA LEU A 21 4.54 5.15 -5.79
C LEU A 21 3.02 5.06 -5.60
N LEU A 22 2.56 4.75 -4.38
CA LEU A 22 1.12 4.70 -4.08
C LEU A 22 0.46 6.09 -4.20
N ARG A 23 1.14 7.16 -3.76
CA ARG A 23 0.66 8.55 -3.94
C ARG A 23 0.53 8.92 -5.41
N LEU A 24 1.49 8.54 -6.25
CA LEU A 24 1.44 8.74 -7.71
C LEU A 24 0.30 7.95 -8.38
N LEU A 25 -0.01 6.75 -7.87
CA LEU A 25 -1.18 5.97 -8.27
C LEU A 25 -2.51 6.56 -7.79
N GLY A 26 -2.49 7.69 -7.08
CA GLY A 26 -3.68 8.38 -6.59
C GLY A 26 -4.22 7.83 -5.26
N LEU A 27 -3.47 6.98 -4.57
CA LEU A 27 -3.77 6.58 -3.19
C LEU A 27 -3.24 7.68 -2.25
N SER A 28 -4.11 8.53 -1.72
CA SER A 28 -3.72 9.66 -0.86
C SER A 28 -4.13 9.42 0.61
N GLY A 29 -3.19 9.65 1.54
CA GLY A 29 -3.28 9.17 2.93
C GLY A 29 -3.80 10.19 3.96
N LYS A 30 -5.01 9.93 4.47
CA LYS A 30 -5.41 10.16 5.88
C LYS A 30 -6.05 8.89 6.50
N LEU A 31 -5.93 7.76 5.80
CA LEU A 31 -6.61 6.50 6.10
C LEU A 31 -5.56 5.44 6.44
N SER A 32 -5.82 4.67 7.50
CA SER A 32 -4.99 3.55 7.97
C SER A 32 -4.69 2.52 6.89
N GLY A 33 -5.63 2.27 5.97
CA GLY A 33 -5.45 1.38 4.81
C GLY A 33 -4.31 1.77 3.86
N PHE A 34 -3.95 3.06 3.79
CA PHE A 34 -2.79 3.51 3.02
C PHE A 34 -1.49 2.95 3.62
N TYR A 35 -1.30 3.13 4.93
CA TYR A 35 -0.12 2.62 5.63
C TYR A 35 -0.08 1.09 5.66
N TYR A 36 -1.25 0.43 5.68
CA TYR A 36 -1.32 -1.03 5.59
C TYR A 36 -0.81 -1.52 4.23
N THR A 37 -1.16 -0.81 3.16
CA THR A 37 -0.74 -1.16 1.79
C THR A 37 0.77 -0.94 1.60
N VAL A 38 1.33 0.15 2.16
CA VAL A 38 2.78 0.40 2.16
C VAL A 38 3.50 -0.75 2.85
N TYR A 39 3.09 -1.09 4.09
CA TYR A 39 3.71 -2.17 4.85
C TYR A 39 3.62 -3.52 4.13
N MET A 40 2.45 -3.87 3.59
CA MET A 40 2.28 -5.14 2.87
C MET A 40 3.16 -5.24 1.62
N LEU A 41 3.36 -4.12 0.91
CA LEU A 41 4.24 -4.08 -0.26
C LEU A 41 5.70 -4.26 0.11
N GLU A 42 6.18 -3.63 1.19
CA GLU A 42 7.54 -3.89 1.69
C GLU A 42 7.73 -5.36 2.09
N GLN A 43 6.74 -5.99 2.73
CA GLN A 43 6.81 -7.41 3.06
C GLN A 43 6.86 -8.32 1.81
N VAL A 44 6.12 -7.97 0.74
CA VAL A 44 6.14 -8.72 -0.53
C VAL A 44 7.45 -8.47 -1.28
N ARG A 45 8.01 -7.27 -1.18
CA ARG A 45 9.31 -6.94 -1.78
C ARG A 45 10.44 -7.79 -1.19
N GLU A 46 10.43 -7.99 0.13
CA GLU A 46 11.39 -8.89 0.80
C GLU A 46 11.13 -10.36 0.50
N LYS A 47 9.86 -10.76 0.48
CA LYS A 47 9.41 -12.16 0.39
C LYS A 47 8.21 -12.27 -0.55
N PRO A 48 8.43 -12.39 -1.87
CA PRO A 48 7.36 -12.37 -2.87
C PRO A 48 6.35 -13.50 -2.68
N GLU A 49 6.76 -14.64 -2.11
CA GLU A 49 5.88 -15.77 -1.77
C GLU A 49 4.78 -15.40 -0.75
N CYS A 50 4.94 -14.31 0.01
CA CYS A 50 3.92 -13.84 0.93
C CYS A 50 2.62 -13.45 0.21
N ILE A 51 2.70 -13.03 -1.06
CA ILE A 51 1.53 -12.63 -1.86
C ILE A 51 0.56 -13.81 -2.09
N LEU A 52 1.08 -15.04 -2.14
CA LEU A 52 0.26 -16.24 -2.29
C LEU A 52 -0.55 -16.55 -1.02
N LEU A 53 -0.07 -16.07 0.12
CA LEU A 53 -0.65 -16.30 1.44
C LEU A 53 -1.21 -15.01 2.05
N ILE A 54 -1.81 -14.13 1.23
CA ILE A 54 -2.33 -12.82 1.69
C ILE A 54 -3.23 -12.96 2.93
N THR A 55 -4.24 -13.83 2.87
CA THR A 55 -5.22 -13.97 3.96
C THR A 55 -4.69 -14.73 5.17
N LYS A 56 -3.70 -15.60 4.97
CA LYS A 56 -3.15 -16.48 6.02
C LYS A 56 -1.94 -15.88 6.72
N ARG A 57 -1.22 -14.99 6.05
CA ARG A 57 0.07 -14.45 6.48
C ARG A 57 0.10 -12.93 6.43
N LEU A 58 -0.01 -12.29 5.26
CA LEU A 58 0.14 -10.82 5.18
C LEU A 58 -0.89 -10.08 6.05
N TYR A 59 -2.18 -10.37 5.95
CA TYR A 59 -3.18 -9.70 6.78
C TYR A 59 -2.96 -9.91 8.28
N ARG A 60 -2.47 -11.09 8.69
CA ARG A 60 -2.15 -11.34 10.09
C ARG A 60 -0.92 -10.55 10.54
N GLN A 61 0.12 -10.50 9.71
CA GLN A 61 1.34 -9.74 10.01
C GLN A 61 1.04 -8.24 10.07
N THR A 62 0.27 -7.71 9.11
CA THR A 62 -0.19 -6.31 9.13
C THR A 62 -1.03 -6.02 10.36
N ALA A 63 -1.95 -6.91 10.71
CA ALA A 63 -2.78 -6.74 11.89
C ALA A 63 -1.95 -6.73 13.19
N GLN A 64 -0.96 -7.61 13.30
CA GLN A 64 -0.02 -7.62 14.43
C GLN A 64 0.81 -6.35 14.49
N HIS A 65 1.33 -5.88 13.34
CA HIS A 65 2.17 -4.68 13.25
C HIS A 65 1.43 -3.41 13.64
N PHE A 66 0.16 -3.27 13.23
CA PHE A 66 -0.67 -2.10 13.51
C PHE A 66 -1.62 -2.28 14.70
N HIS A 67 -1.43 -3.33 15.51
CA HIS A 67 -2.25 -3.65 16.67
C HIS A 67 -3.78 -3.64 16.38
N THR A 68 -4.17 -4.16 15.22
CA THR A 68 -5.57 -4.26 14.79
C THR A 68 -6.00 -5.72 14.63
N SER A 69 -7.28 -5.94 14.30
CA SER A 69 -7.81 -7.26 13.99
C SER A 69 -7.57 -7.62 12.52
N SER A 70 -7.13 -8.85 12.24
CA SER A 70 -6.87 -9.32 10.88
C SER A 70 -8.09 -9.29 9.93
N GLY A 71 -9.31 -9.28 10.48
CA GLY A 71 -10.54 -9.07 9.72
C GLY A 71 -10.78 -7.62 9.27
N CYS A 72 -10.13 -6.64 9.90
CA CYS A 72 -10.26 -5.21 9.56
C CYS A 72 -9.34 -4.82 8.38
N VAL A 73 -8.18 -5.48 8.26
CA VAL A 73 -7.18 -5.19 7.22
C VAL A 73 -7.76 -5.23 5.79
N PRO A 74 -8.51 -6.28 5.36
CA PRO A 74 -9.11 -6.32 4.03
C PRO A 74 -10.12 -5.19 3.78
N ALA A 75 -10.86 -4.77 4.81
CA ALA A 75 -11.85 -3.71 4.70
C ALA A 75 -11.19 -2.33 4.55
N GLU A 76 -10.07 -2.10 5.25
CA GLU A 76 -9.34 -0.84 5.19
C GLU A 76 -8.57 -0.63 3.90
N ILE A 77 -7.99 -1.69 3.32
CA ILE A 77 -7.31 -1.62 2.01
C ILE A 77 -8.31 -1.60 0.84
N SER A 78 -9.60 -1.91 1.09
CA SER A 78 -10.60 -1.99 0.03
C SER A 78 -10.81 -0.62 -0.64
N PRO A 79 -10.95 -0.57 -1.98
CA PRO A 79 -11.16 0.68 -2.73
C PRO A 79 -12.36 1.50 -2.26
N LYS A 80 -13.32 0.85 -1.59
CA LYS A 80 -14.51 1.50 -1.02
C LYS A 80 -14.16 2.63 -0.05
N ASN A 81 -13.04 2.53 0.65
CA ASN A 81 -12.58 3.57 1.58
C ASN A 81 -11.66 4.62 0.92
N SER A 82 -11.00 4.30 -0.20
CA SER A 82 -10.07 5.20 -0.88
C SER A 82 -10.68 6.02 -2.03
N LEU A 83 -11.82 5.59 -2.57
CA LEU A 83 -12.51 6.27 -3.69
C LEU A 83 -13.52 7.35 -3.26
N LEU A 84 -13.76 7.54 -1.95
CA LEU A 84 -14.74 8.50 -1.43
C LEU A 84 -14.19 9.88 -1.07
N LYS A 85 -12.91 10.17 -1.35
CA LYS A 85 -12.32 11.51 -1.20
C LYS A 85 -11.59 11.92 -2.47
N ARG A 86 -12.37 12.25 -3.51
CA ARG A 86 -11.93 13.18 -4.56
C ARG A 86 -12.66 14.48 -4.38
#